data_AF-A0A2V8RRT5-F1
#
_entry.id   AF-A0A2V8RRT5-F1
#
_cell.length_a   1.000
_cell.length_b   1.000
_cell.length_c   1.000
_cell.angle_alpha   90.00
_cell.angle_beta   90.00
_cell.angle_gamma   90.00
#
_symmetry.space_group_name_H-M   'P 1'
#
loop_
_entity.id
_entity.type
_entity.pdbx_description
1 polymer ?
#
loop_
_entity_poly.entity_id
_entity_poly.type
_entity_poly.pdbx_seq_one_letter_code
_entity_poly.pdbx_strand_id
1 'polypeptide(L)'
;MREGLIVDAWATLGAGLAGSSSGTAYIESVAGIQLGGRTGLTSVFTALCFLPCFFLAPLAAMVPPYATAAVLLLVGAAMFRSVARLDFKRIEEALPAFLIIILIPLTFSITQGILWGFIAHTGLYLLTGRRREIHPVMYALAGLSVFLLALEHGRLLELFKH
;
A
#
# COMPACT_ATOMS: atom_id res chain seq x y z
N MET A 1 10.27 9.55 12.93
CA MET A 1 9.73 8.93 11.69
C MET A 1 10.51 7.70 11.24
N ARG A 2 11.86 7.72 11.14
CA ARG A 2 12.65 6.53 10.75
C ARG A 2 12.39 5.29 11.60
N GLU A 3 12.33 5.45 12.92
CA GLU A 3 12.05 4.35 13.86
C GLU A 3 10.68 3.71 13.59
N GLY A 4 9.65 4.52 13.29
CA GLY A 4 8.32 4.01 12.95
C GLY A 4 8.28 3.21 11.63
N LEU A 5 9.02 3.64 10.61
CA LEU A 5 9.14 2.91 9.34
C LEU A 5 9.89 1.57 9.50
N ILE A 6 10.90 1.53 10.38
CA ILE A 6 11.65 0.30 10.67
C ILE A 6 10.75 -0.70 11.41
N VAL A 7 9.98 -0.22 12.39
CA VAL A 7 9.02 -1.06 13.14
C VAL A 7 7.93 -1.62 12.22
N ASP A 8 7.38 -0.80 11.32
CA ASP A 8 6.38 -1.22 10.34
C ASP A 8 6.91 -2.28 9.36
N ALA A 9 8.16 -2.12 8.89
CA ALA A 9 8.83 -3.10 8.06
C ALA A 9 9.02 -4.45 8.79
N TRP A 10 9.50 -4.42 10.04
CA TRP A 10 9.65 -5.63 10.86
C TRP A 10 8.31 -6.30 11.16
N ALA A 11 7.28 -5.52 11.47
CA ALA A 11 5.92 -6.03 11.69
C ALA A 11 5.37 -6.69 10.43
N THR A 12 5.54 -6.07 9.26
CA THR A 12 5.11 -6.61 7.97
C THR A 12 5.87 -7.89 7.62
N LEU A 13 7.18 -7.94 7.85
CA LEU A 13 7.97 -9.15 7.68
C LEU A 13 7.50 -10.27 8.60
N GLY A 14 7.29 -9.97 9.89
CA GLY A 14 6.76 -10.93 10.85
C GLY A 14 5.37 -11.45 10.47
N ALA A 15 4.49 -10.57 10.00
CA ALA A 15 3.15 -10.94 9.50
C ALA A 15 3.24 -11.87 8.29
N GLY A 16 4.10 -11.55 7.31
CA GLY A 16 4.32 -12.39 6.13
C GLY A 16 4.87 -13.78 6.48
N LEU A 17 5.82 -13.86 7.43
CA LEU A 17 6.36 -15.14 7.92
C LEU A 17 5.31 -15.94 8.70
N ALA A 18 4.42 -15.27 9.42
CA ALA A 18 3.30 -15.90 10.12
C ALA A 18 2.14 -16.29 9.19
N GLY A 19 2.26 -16.08 7.86
CA GLY A 19 1.22 -16.38 6.88
C GLY A 19 0.03 -15.41 6.89
N SER A 20 0.17 -14.26 7.56
CA SER A 20 -0.83 -13.21 7.59
C SER A 20 -0.60 -12.18 6.47
N SER A 21 -1.64 -11.42 6.12
CA SER A 21 -1.53 -10.32 5.16
C SER A 21 -0.69 -9.17 5.73
N SER A 22 -0.03 -8.39 4.86
CA SER A 22 0.67 -7.17 5.23
C SER A 22 -0.31 -6.15 5.84
N GLY A 23 -0.14 -5.83 7.13
CA GLY A 23 -0.97 -4.86 7.83
C GLY A 23 -0.48 -3.43 7.59
N THR A 24 -1.37 -2.53 7.15
CA THR A 24 -1.08 -1.08 7.06
C THR A 24 -1.35 -0.38 8.39
N ALA A 25 -0.65 -0.81 9.45
CA ALA A 25 -0.85 -0.28 10.81
C ALA A 25 -0.38 1.17 10.98
N TYR A 26 0.23 1.77 9.95
CA TYR A 26 0.74 3.13 9.98
C TYR A 26 -0.36 4.18 10.21
N ILE A 27 -1.45 4.13 9.46
CA ILE A 27 -2.51 5.15 9.56
C ILE A 27 -3.27 5.02 10.88
N GLU A 28 -3.52 3.79 11.31
CA GLU A 28 -4.18 3.47 12.57
C GLU A 28 -3.30 3.87 13.77
N SER A 29 -1.99 3.60 13.71
CA SER A 29 -1.03 4.02 14.74
C SER A 29 -0.93 5.55 14.83
N VAL A 30 -0.95 6.26 13.71
CA VAL A 30 -0.93 7.73 13.70
C VAL A 30 -2.18 8.30 14.38
N ALA A 31 -3.36 7.71 14.14
CA ALA A 31 -4.59 8.08 14.85
C ALA A 31 -4.49 7.78 16.36
N GLY A 32 -3.93 6.64 16.75
CA GLY A 32 -3.71 6.27 18.15
C GLY A 32 -2.76 7.24 18.89
N ILE A 33 -1.69 7.70 18.22
CA ILE A 33 -0.76 8.69 18.78
C ILE A 33 -1.46 10.04 18.97
N GLN A 34 -2.35 10.44 18.06
CA GLN A 34 -3.12 11.69 18.17
C GLN A 34 -4.10 11.67 19.36
N LEU A 35 -4.64 10.49 19.70
CA LEU A 35 -5.53 10.30 20.85
C LEU A 35 -4.79 10.12 22.19
N GLY A 36 -3.46 10.28 22.22
CA GLY A 36 -2.66 10.25 23.46
C GLY A 36 -1.87 8.95 23.69
N GLY A 37 -1.90 8.00 22.75
CA GLY A 37 -1.06 6.79 22.75
C GLY A 37 0.40 7.09 22.49
N ARG A 38 1.08 7.73 23.45
CA ARG A 38 2.48 8.19 23.34
C ARG A 38 3.48 7.24 24.00
N THR A 39 3.03 6.19 24.68
CA THR A 39 3.91 5.22 25.36
C THR A 39 3.90 3.88 24.65
N GLY A 40 5.04 3.18 24.58
CA GLY A 40 5.09 1.82 24.03
C GLY A 40 4.21 0.82 24.78
N LEU A 41 3.88 1.13 26.04
CA LEU A 41 2.96 0.36 26.87
C LEU A 41 1.53 0.33 26.29
N THR A 42 1.03 1.41 25.68
CA THR A 42 -0.33 1.39 25.09
C THR A 42 -0.43 0.40 23.93
N SER A 43 0.61 0.27 23.12
CA SER A 43 0.65 -0.69 22.02
C SER A 43 0.69 -2.14 22.52
N VAL A 44 1.43 -2.40 23.61
CA VAL A 44 1.47 -3.73 24.26
C VAL A 44 0.11 -4.11 24.82
N PHE A 45 -0.55 -3.21 25.55
CA PHE A 45 -1.88 -3.46 26.08
C PHE A 45 -2.91 -3.64 24.95
N THR A 46 -2.82 -2.87 23.87
CA THR A 46 -3.72 -3.01 22.71
C THR A 46 -3.56 -4.37 22.04
N ALA A 47 -2.31 -4.82 21.82
CA ALA A 47 -2.02 -6.15 21.27
C ALA A 47 -2.51 -7.27 22.21
N LEU A 48 -2.32 -7.10 23.52
CA LEU A 48 -2.81 -8.06 24.52
C LEU A 48 -4.34 -8.12 24.58
N CYS A 49 -5.02 -6.98 24.46
CA CYS A 49 -6.48 -6.91 24.35
C CYS A 49 -7.01 -7.49 23.02
N PHE A 50 -6.20 -7.49 21.95
CA PHE A 50 -6.55 -8.14 20.69
C PHE A 50 -6.42 -9.67 20.74
N LEU A 51 -5.61 -10.24 21.64
CA LEU A 51 -5.47 -11.69 21.81
C LEU A 51 -6.82 -12.39 22.13
N PRO A 52 -7.61 -11.95 23.14
CA PRO A 52 -8.92 -12.54 23.39
C PRO A 52 -9.91 -12.26 22.25
N CYS A 53 -9.73 -11.19 21.47
CA CYS A 53 -10.57 -10.92 20.29
C CYS A 53 -10.47 -12.02 19.22
N PHE A 54 -9.37 -12.78 19.14
CA PHE A 54 -9.31 -13.96 18.24
C PHE A 54 -10.39 -15.00 18.57
N PHE A 55 -10.76 -15.19 19.83
CA PHE A 55 -11.86 -16.07 20.22
C PHE A 55 -13.25 -15.46 19.94
N LEU A 56 -13.34 -14.13 19.87
CA LEU A 56 -14.56 -13.39 19.49
C LEU A 56 -14.68 -13.16 17.98
N ALA A 57 -13.68 -13.53 17.18
CA ALA A 57 -13.73 -13.50 15.72
C ALA A 57 -15.01 -14.12 15.11
N PRO A 58 -15.53 -15.28 15.58
CA PRO A 58 -16.80 -15.81 15.09
C PRO A 58 -18.01 -14.90 15.37
N LEU A 59 -17.98 -14.08 16.42
CA LEU A 59 -19.02 -13.09 16.72
C LEU A 59 -18.99 -11.92 15.73
N ALA A 60 -17.80 -11.51 15.28
CA ALA A 60 -17.63 -10.48 14.26
C ALA A 60 -18.15 -10.94 12.89
N ALA A 61 -18.11 -12.24 12.59
CA ALA A 61 -18.68 -12.81 11.37
C ALA A 61 -20.22 -12.76 11.31
N MET A 62 -20.91 -12.48 12.43
CA MET A 62 -22.35 -12.26 12.45
C MET A 62 -22.75 -10.86 11.96
N VAL A 63 -21.79 -9.94 11.77
CA VAL A 63 -22.07 -8.60 11.29
C VAL A 63 -22.51 -8.66 9.83
N PRO A 64 -23.66 -8.05 9.47
CA PRO A 64 -24.13 -8.11 8.11
C PRO A 64 -23.22 -7.35 7.11
N PRO A 65 -23.11 -7.83 5.86
CA PRO A 65 -22.18 -7.27 4.88
C PRO A 65 -22.52 -5.83 4.44
N TYR A 66 -23.77 -5.40 4.59
CA TYR A 66 -24.17 -4.02 4.31
C TYR A 66 -23.56 -3.01 5.29
N ALA A 67 -23.32 -3.42 6.55
CA ALA A 67 -22.70 -2.56 7.55
C ALA A 67 -21.20 -2.35 7.27
N THR A 68 -20.50 -3.40 6.83
CA THR A 68 -19.06 -3.31 6.53
C THR A 68 -18.77 -2.51 5.26
N ALA A 69 -19.65 -2.57 4.25
CA ALA A 69 -19.53 -1.78 3.03
C ALA A 69 -19.53 -0.26 3.30
N ALA A 70 -20.43 0.21 4.16
CA ALA A 70 -20.51 1.63 4.54
C ALA A 70 -19.23 2.12 5.24
N VAL A 71 -18.66 1.28 6.12
CA VAL A 71 -17.39 1.56 6.81
C VAL A 71 -16.24 1.63 5.82
N LEU A 72 -16.12 0.65 4.90
CA LEU A 72 -15.07 0.63 3.88
C LEU A 72 -15.12 1.87 2.96
N LEU A 73 -16.32 2.36 2.64
CA LEU A 73 -16.49 3.56 1.83
C LEU A 73 -16.01 4.82 2.55
N LEU A 74 -16.28 4.93 3.85
CA LEU A 74 -15.81 6.04 4.69
C LEU A 74 -14.29 6.00 4.88
N VAL A 75 -13.72 4.82 5.14
CA VAL A 75 -12.27 4.62 5.25
C VAL A 75 -11.57 4.93 3.93
N GLY A 76 -12.10 4.44 2.81
CA GLY A 76 -11.59 4.76 1.47
C GLY A 76 -11.59 6.27 1.20
N ALA A 77 -12.68 6.96 1.53
CA ALA A 77 -12.76 8.42 1.41
C ALA A 77 -11.74 9.15 2.32
N ALA A 78 -11.51 8.64 3.53
CA ALA A 78 -10.50 9.19 4.44
C ALA A 78 -9.08 9.01 3.88
N MET A 79 -8.77 7.85 3.30
CA MET A 79 -7.46 7.59 2.67
C MET A 79 -7.24 8.42 1.41
N PHE A 80 -8.30 8.70 0.64
CA PHE A 80 -8.23 9.51 -0.58
C PHE A 80 -7.75 10.95 -0.31
N ARG A 81 -7.92 11.47 0.92
CA ARG A 81 -7.35 12.77 1.32
C ARG A 81 -5.84 12.85 1.14
N SER A 82 -5.13 11.72 1.19
CA SER A 82 -3.69 11.67 0.95
C SER A 82 -3.33 12.03 -0.50
N VAL A 83 -4.22 11.77 -1.46
CA VAL A 83 -4.03 12.12 -2.88
C VAL A 83 -3.95 13.64 -3.05
N ALA A 84 -4.70 14.41 -2.25
CA ALA A 84 -4.66 15.87 -2.30
C ALA A 84 -3.31 16.47 -1.86
N ARG A 85 -2.43 15.67 -1.23
CA ARG A 85 -1.07 16.10 -0.84
C ARG A 85 -0.03 15.91 -1.95
N LEU A 86 -0.41 15.31 -3.09
CA LEU A 86 0.47 15.13 -4.23
C LEU A 86 0.71 16.46 -4.97
N ASP A 87 1.93 16.68 -5.45
CA ASP A 87 2.26 17.87 -6.23
C ASP A 87 1.83 17.69 -7.69
N PHE A 88 0.67 18.22 -8.03
CA PHE A 88 0.14 18.19 -9.39
C PHE A 88 0.71 19.28 -10.32
N LYS A 89 1.62 20.13 -9.83
CA LYS A 89 2.23 21.18 -10.67
C LYS A 89 3.26 20.62 -11.64
N ARG A 90 3.88 19.49 -11.29
CA ARG A 90 4.93 18.84 -12.08
C ARG A 90 4.34 17.68 -12.85
N ILE A 91 4.43 17.72 -14.17
CA ILE A 91 3.84 16.68 -15.03
C ILE A 91 4.50 15.31 -14.80
N GLU A 92 5.78 15.30 -14.41
CA GLU A 92 6.56 14.10 -14.13
C GLU A 92 6.11 13.37 -12.85
N GLU A 93 5.36 14.06 -11.98
CA GLU A 93 4.77 13.50 -10.76
C GLU A 93 3.25 13.32 -10.90
N ALA A 94 2.59 14.27 -11.55
CA ALA A 94 1.15 14.25 -11.77
C ALA A 94 0.70 13.11 -12.71
N LEU A 95 1.39 12.90 -13.83
CA LEU A 95 0.98 11.92 -14.83
C LEU A 95 1.09 10.47 -14.30
N PRO A 96 2.20 10.06 -13.64
CA PRO A 96 2.28 8.73 -13.03
C PRO A 96 1.28 8.54 -11.90
N ALA A 97 1.07 9.55 -11.05
CA ALA A 97 0.07 9.48 -9.97
C ALA A 97 -1.34 9.27 -10.53
N PHE A 98 -1.71 10.04 -11.55
CA PHE A 98 -2.99 9.90 -12.24
C PHE A 98 -3.15 8.51 -12.88
N LEU A 99 -2.08 8.02 -13.53
CA LEU A 99 -2.05 6.70 -14.15
C LEU A 99 -2.30 5.60 -13.11
N ILE A 100 -1.66 5.65 -11.94
CA ILE A 100 -1.87 4.70 -10.84
C ILE A 100 -3.33 4.73 -10.38
N ILE A 101 -3.90 5.92 -10.14
CA ILE A 101 -5.27 6.08 -9.63
C ILE A 101 -6.30 5.44 -10.57
N ILE A 102 -6.07 5.49 -11.88
CA ILE A 102 -6.97 4.89 -12.88
C ILE A 102 -6.67 3.41 -13.11
N LEU A 103 -5.39 3.01 -13.17
CA LEU A 103 -5.03 1.62 -13.46
C LEU A 103 -5.43 0.65 -12.35
N ILE A 104 -5.36 1.07 -11.08
CA ILE A 104 -5.76 0.18 -9.96
C ILE A 104 -7.20 -0.34 -10.12
N PRO A 105 -8.24 0.51 -10.26
CA PRO A 105 -9.60 0.04 -10.48
C PRO A 105 -9.80 -0.60 -11.85
N LEU A 106 -9.10 -0.14 -12.90
CA LEU A 106 -9.25 -0.70 -14.25
C LEU A 106 -8.70 -2.13 -14.36
N THR A 107 -7.58 -2.42 -13.71
CA THR A 107 -6.92 -3.73 -13.72
C THR A 107 -7.39 -4.63 -12.57
N PHE A 108 -8.25 -4.11 -11.67
CA PHE A 108 -8.65 -4.79 -10.42
C PHE A 108 -7.47 -5.30 -9.59
N SER A 109 -6.29 -4.67 -9.74
CA SER A 109 -5.04 -5.09 -9.13
C SER A 109 -4.22 -3.87 -8.72
N ILE A 110 -4.03 -3.73 -7.41
CA ILE A 110 -3.19 -2.69 -6.82
C ILE A 110 -1.75 -2.84 -7.32
N THR A 111 -1.25 -4.07 -7.38
CA THR A 111 0.10 -4.40 -7.84
C THR A 111 0.33 -3.89 -9.26
N GLN A 112 -0.55 -4.24 -10.20
CA GLN A 112 -0.41 -3.84 -11.60
C GLN A 112 -0.39 -2.31 -11.76
N GLY A 113 -1.30 -1.60 -11.09
CA GLY A 113 -1.35 -0.14 -11.14
C GLY A 113 -0.05 0.51 -10.63
N ILE A 114 0.51 0.01 -9.53
CA ILE A 114 1.77 0.52 -8.95
C ILE A 114 2.97 0.23 -9.88
N LEU A 115 3.07 -0.96 -10.46
CA LEU A 115 4.17 -1.33 -11.37
C LEU A 115 4.22 -0.41 -12.59
N TRP A 116 3.08 -0.20 -13.25
CA TRP A 116 2.96 0.75 -14.35
C TRP A 116 3.26 2.19 -13.93
N GLY A 117 2.84 2.57 -12.72
CA GLY A 117 3.14 3.85 -12.12
C GLY A 117 4.64 4.13 -11.96
N PHE A 118 5.40 3.17 -11.42
CA PHE A 118 6.86 3.32 -11.28
C PHE A 118 7.57 3.44 -12.63
N ILE A 119 7.15 2.64 -13.61
CA ILE A 119 7.71 2.69 -14.97
C ILE A 119 7.41 4.05 -15.62
N ALA A 120 6.17 4.52 -15.53
CA ALA A 120 5.77 5.82 -16.06
C ALA A 120 6.56 6.96 -15.41
N HIS A 121 6.71 6.93 -14.08
CA HIS A 121 7.45 7.94 -13.33
C HIS A 121 8.92 8.02 -13.75
N THR A 122 9.62 6.88 -13.73
CA THR A 122 11.04 6.85 -14.15
C THR A 122 11.19 7.19 -15.64
N GLY A 123 10.28 6.72 -16.49
CA GLY A 123 10.25 7.04 -17.92
C GLY A 123 10.08 8.54 -18.20
N LEU A 124 9.16 9.21 -17.51
CA LEU A 124 8.94 10.66 -17.65
C LEU A 124 10.15 11.49 -17.23
N TYR A 125 10.79 11.15 -16.11
CA TYR A 125 12.00 11.83 -15.68
C TYR A 125 13.21 11.54 -16.60
N LEU A 126 13.25 10.37 -17.24
CA LEU A 126 14.24 10.04 -18.27
C LEU A 126 14.04 10.88 -19.55
N LEU A 127 12.79 11.05 -19.99
CA LEU A 127 12.41 11.80 -21.18
C LEU A 127 12.59 13.32 -21.02
N THR A 128 12.27 13.87 -19.84
CA THR A 128 12.45 15.29 -19.53
C THR A 128 13.91 15.68 -19.25
N GLY A 129 14.85 14.71 -19.32
CA GLY A 129 16.27 14.93 -19.12
C GLY A 129 16.69 15.16 -17.66
N ARG A 130 15.75 15.13 -16.70
CA ARG A 130 15.97 15.38 -15.27
C ARG A 130 16.44 14.14 -14.50
N ARG A 131 17.39 13.40 -15.09
CA ARG A 131 17.86 12.11 -14.58
C ARG A 131 18.51 12.19 -13.19
N ARG A 132 19.06 13.35 -12.84
CA ARG A 132 19.75 13.61 -11.55
C ARG A 132 18.82 13.89 -10.38
N GLU A 133 17.55 14.19 -10.63
CA GLU A 133 16.56 14.43 -9.57
C GLU A 133 15.98 13.12 -9.02
N ILE A 134 16.14 12.00 -9.74
CA ILE A 134 15.64 10.70 -9.32
C ILE A 134 16.64 10.03 -8.37
N HIS A 135 16.15 9.61 -7.21
CA HIS A 135 16.93 8.77 -6.29
C HIS A 135 17.25 7.40 -6.92
N PRO A 136 18.46 6.85 -6.76
CA PRO A 136 18.86 5.55 -7.36
C PRO A 136 17.88 4.40 -7.14
N VAL A 137 17.21 4.40 -5.98
CA VAL A 137 16.18 3.42 -5.60
C VAL A 137 15.01 3.39 -6.59
N MET A 138 14.61 4.53 -7.17
CA MET A 138 13.50 4.56 -8.14
C MET A 138 13.84 3.86 -9.45
N TYR A 139 15.10 3.92 -9.88
CA TYR A 139 15.56 3.14 -11.04
C TYR A 139 15.54 1.64 -10.76
N ALA A 140 15.95 1.23 -9.55
CA ALA A 140 15.87 -0.17 -9.14
C ALA A 140 14.41 -0.65 -9.09
N LEU A 141 13.50 0.14 -8.54
CA LEU A 141 12.06 -0.17 -8.49
C LEU A 141 11.44 -0.24 -9.89
N ALA A 142 11.78 0.69 -10.79
CA ALA A 142 11.31 0.64 -12.17
C ALA A 142 11.85 -0.60 -12.91
N GLY A 143 13.13 -0.93 -12.73
CA GLY A 143 13.72 -2.14 -13.29
C GLY A 143 13.06 -3.42 -12.79
N LEU A 144 12.84 -3.51 -11.47
CA LEU A 144 12.09 -4.61 -10.86
C LEU A 144 10.65 -4.66 -11.39
N SER A 145 10.02 -3.51 -11.60
CA SER A 145 8.64 -3.44 -12.09
C SER A 145 8.51 -3.98 -13.52
N VAL A 146 9.45 -3.62 -14.39
CA VAL A 146 9.54 -4.18 -15.74
C VAL A 146 9.77 -5.69 -15.69
N PHE A 147 10.68 -6.15 -14.82
CA PHE A 147 10.96 -7.58 -14.65
C PHE A 147 9.73 -8.38 -14.18
N LEU A 148 9.02 -7.86 -13.16
CA LEU A 148 7.81 -8.50 -12.64
C LEU A 148 6.69 -8.54 -13.69
N LEU A 149 6.47 -7.45 -14.43
CA LEU A 149 5.48 -7.42 -15.53
C LEU A 149 5.83 -8.42 -16.64
N ALA A 150 7.11 -8.53 -17.00
CA ALA A 150 7.57 -9.50 -18.00
C ALA A 150 7.33 -10.95 -17.55
N LEU A 151 7.57 -11.24 -16.27
CA LEU A 151 7.32 -12.56 -15.68
C LEU A 151 5.82 -12.88 -15.66
N GLU A 152 4.99 -11.92 -15.25
CA GLU A 152 3.54 -12.08 -15.22
C GLU A 152 3.00 -12.36 -16.63
N HIS A 153 3.45 -11.63 -17.65
CA HIS A 153 3.06 -11.88 -19.04
C HIS A 153 3.52 -13.25 -19.56
N GLY A 154 4.69 -13.74 -19.14
CA GLY A 154 5.16 -15.09 -19.44
C GLY A 154 4.33 -16.20 -18.78
N ARG A 155 3.85 -15.98 -17.55
CA ARG A 155 3.02 -16.96 -16.81
C ARG A 155 1.62 -17.11 -17.38
N LEU A 156 1.07 -16.05 -17.99
CA LEU A 156 -0.22 -16.08 -18.70
C LEU A 156 -0.16 -16.98 -19.96
N LEU A 157 1.01 -17.03 -20.62
CA LEU A 157 1.22 -17.83 -21.83
C LEU A 157 1.34 -19.34 -21.53
N GLU A 158 1.89 -19.71 -20.37
CA GLU A 158 1.96 -21.11 -19.91
C GLU A 158 0.58 -21.66 -19.49
N LEU A 159 -0.30 -20.80 -18.96
CA LEU A 159 -1.66 -21.20 -18.55
C LEU A 159 -2.59 -21.53 -19.73
N PHE A 160 -2.32 -20.99 -20.93
CA PHE A 160 -3.07 -21.27 -22.15
C PHE A 160 -2.52 -22.47 -22.96
N LYS A 161 -1.47 -23.12 -22.46
CA LYS A 161 -0.81 -24.26 -23.13
C LYS A 161 -1.33 -25.63 -22.65
N HIS A 162 -2.28 -25.65 -21.73
CA HIS A 162 -3.02 -26.83 -21.26
C HIS A 162 -4.52 -26.65 -21.54
#